data_AF-A0A959GU10-F1
#
_entry.id   AF-A0A959GU10-F1
#
_cell.length_a   1.000
_cell.length_b   1.000
_cell.length_c   1.000
_cell.angle_alpha   90.00
_cell.angle_beta   90.00
_cell.angle_gamma   90.00
#
_symmetry.space_group_name_H-M   'P 1'
#
loop_
_entity.id
_entity.type
_entity.pdbx_description
1 polymer ?
#
loop_
_entity_poly.entity_id
_entity_poly.type
_entity_poly.pdbx_seq_one_letter_code
_entity_poly.pdbx_strand_id
1 'polypeptide(L)'
;QWSLIRSKLARQFDIKVEKEELLENFKDRVRNYFGGGGMGNMPDMEGLITNTAQRLMEDEKQREQAFEEILADKLYHAIVEVVSVEPDQLPLEAFEAEVAKAREAVQAKQAALSGGEEEE
;
A
#
# COMPACT_ATOMS: atom_id res chain seq x y z
N GLN A 1 3.86 10.29 13.18
CA GLN A 1 3.60 11.55 12.43
C GLN A 1 2.74 11.30 11.19
N TRP A 2 3.08 10.34 10.33
CA TRP A 2 2.28 10.00 9.13
C TRP A 2 0.82 9.59 9.39
N SER A 3 0.55 8.79 10.43
CA SER A 3 -0.82 8.40 10.79
C SER A 3 -1.73 9.61 11.06
N LEU A 4 -1.25 10.61 11.81
CA LEU A 4 -2.01 11.83 12.11
C LEU A 4 -2.30 12.65 10.85
N ILE A 5 -1.34 12.76 9.94
CA ILE A 5 -1.52 13.45 8.66
C ILE A 5 -2.57 12.73 7.82
N ARG A 6 -2.46 11.39 7.68
CA ARG A 6 -3.43 10.57 6.97
C ARG A 6 -4.83 10.70 7.55
N SER A 7 -4.98 10.62 8.88
CA SER A 7 -6.28 10.79 9.54
C SER A 7 -6.87 12.18 9.30
N LYS A 8 -6.05 13.24 9.29
CA LYS A 8 -6.52 14.61 9.01
C LYS A 8 -6.99 14.75 7.56
N LEU A 9 -6.22 14.22 6.61
CA LEU A 9 -6.57 14.29 5.19
C LEU A 9 -7.80 13.44 4.86
N ALA A 10 -7.92 12.24 5.43
CA ALA A 10 -9.10 11.40 5.29
C ALA A 10 -10.38 12.14 5.70
N ARG A 11 -10.34 12.90 6.81
CA ARG A 11 -11.46 13.76 7.23
C ARG A 11 -11.70 14.92 6.27
N GLN A 12 -10.64 15.55 5.78
CA GLN A 12 -10.73 16.69 4.86
C GLN A 12 -11.36 16.31 3.53
N PHE A 13 -11.05 15.13 3.01
CA PHE A 13 -11.59 14.58 1.76
C PHE A 13 -12.86 13.72 1.96
N ASP A 14 -13.40 13.64 3.19
CA ASP A 14 -14.52 12.77 3.58
C ASP A 14 -14.37 11.30 3.10
N ILE A 15 -13.15 10.78 3.18
CA ILE A 15 -12.83 9.41 2.77
C ILE A 15 -13.26 8.45 3.88
N LYS A 16 -14.11 7.49 3.50
CA LYS A 16 -14.55 6.38 4.36
C LYS A 16 -14.20 5.07 3.70
N VAL A 17 -13.81 4.09 4.50
CA VAL A 17 -13.63 2.71 4.03
C VAL A 17 -14.87 1.95 4.43
N GLU A 18 -15.61 1.46 3.44
CA GLU A 18 -16.83 0.71 3.64
C GLU A 18 -16.52 -0.77 3.90
N LYS A 19 -17.46 -1.47 4.55
CA LYS A 19 -17.31 -2.88 4.91
C LYS A 19 -17.19 -3.76 3.66
N GLU A 20 -17.91 -3.41 2.60
CA GLU A 20 -17.92 -4.10 1.31
C GLU A 20 -16.54 -4.01 0.63
N GLU A 21 -15.86 -2.86 0.74
CA GLU A 21 -14.50 -2.67 0.21
C GLU A 21 -13.49 -3.56 0.95
N LEU A 22 -13.62 -3.66 2.28
CA LEU A 22 -12.82 -4.58 3.08
C LEU A 22 -13.07 -6.03 2.66
N LEU A 23 -14.34 -6.43 2.51
CA LEU A 23 -14.68 -7.79 2.11
C LEU A 23 -14.10 -8.13 0.74
N GLU A 24 -14.21 -7.22 -0.25
CA GLU A 24 -13.67 -7.47 -1.58
C GLU A 24 -12.14 -7.54 -1.57
N ASN A 25 -11.46 -6.69 -0.80
CA ASN A 25 -10.00 -6.78 -0.61
C ASN A 25 -9.58 -8.16 -0.05
N PHE A 26 -10.31 -8.70 0.92
CA PHE A 26 -10.05 -10.05 1.43
C PHE A 26 -10.36 -11.14 0.40
N LYS A 27 -11.44 -10.99 -0.39
CA LYS A 27 -11.75 -11.93 -1.48
C LYS A 27 -10.64 -11.96 -2.52
N ASP A 28 -10.09 -10.80 -2.88
CA ASP A 28 -8.95 -10.70 -3.80
C ASP A 28 -7.70 -11.37 -3.25
N ARG A 29 -7.38 -11.16 -1.97
CA ARG A 29 -6.28 -11.87 -1.30
C ARG A 29 -6.46 -13.39 -1.36
N VAL A 30 -7.68 -13.87 -1.11
CA VAL A 30 -8.01 -15.30 -1.19
C VAL A 30 -7.88 -15.81 -2.63
N ARG A 31 -8.40 -15.10 -3.63
CA ARG A 31 -8.25 -15.45 -5.05
C ARG A 31 -6.77 -15.54 -5.45
N ASN A 32 -5.97 -14.57 -5.02
CA ASN A 32 -4.53 -14.53 -5.27
C ASN A 32 -3.79 -15.71 -4.62
N TYR A 33 -4.18 -16.10 -3.40
CA TYR A 33 -3.61 -17.24 -2.70
C TYR A 33 -3.78 -18.56 -3.48
N PHE A 34 -4.91 -18.71 -4.16
CA PHE A 34 -5.23 -19.93 -4.88
C PHE A 34 -4.75 -19.97 -6.34
N GLY A 35 -4.14 -18.90 -6.83
CA GLY A 35 -3.58 -18.81 -8.19
C GLY A 35 -4.68 -18.68 -9.25
N GLY A 36 -4.72 -17.52 -9.92
CA GLY A 36 -5.78 -17.12 -10.86
C GLY A 36 -6.03 -18.01 -12.09
N GLY A 37 -5.29 -19.11 -12.27
CA GLY A 37 -5.44 -20.03 -13.39
C GLY A 37 -6.09 -21.39 -13.08
N GLY A 38 -6.14 -21.83 -11.82
CA GLY A 38 -6.59 -23.19 -11.46
C GLY A 38 -8.06 -23.31 -11.03
N MET A 39 -8.72 -22.17 -10.83
CA MET A 39 -9.93 -22.07 -10.02
C MET A 39 -11.22 -21.79 -10.79
N GLY A 40 -11.15 -21.31 -12.04
CA GLY A 40 -12.35 -20.87 -12.78
C GLY A 40 -13.42 -21.96 -13.04
N ASN A 41 -13.10 -23.24 -12.86
CA ASN A 41 -13.99 -24.36 -13.18
C ASN A 41 -14.49 -25.15 -11.96
N MET A 42 -14.18 -24.73 -10.73
CA MET A 42 -14.66 -25.44 -9.53
C MET A 42 -16.08 -24.98 -9.17
N PRO A 43 -17.03 -25.92 -8.96
CA PRO A 43 -18.34 -25.57 -8.40
C PRO A 43 -18.18 -24.86 -7.05
N ASP A 44 -19.00 -23.83 -6.81
CA ASP A 44 -19.08 -23.07 -5.55
C ASP A 44 -17.80 -22.35 -5.09
N MET A 45 -16.85 -22.13 -6.00
CA MET A 45 -15.61 -21.42 -5.73
C MET A 45 -15.83 -20.05 -5.08
N GLU A 46 -16.76 -19.26 -5.62
CA GLU A 46 -17.06 -17.91 -5.09
C GLU A 46 -17.63 -17.97 -3.67
N GLY A 47 -18.38 -19.03 -3.35
CA GLY A 47 -18.86 -19.28 -1.99
C GLY A 47 -17.71 -19.60 -1.03
N LEU A 48 -16.75 -20.42 -1.45
CA LEU A 48 -15.56 -20.72 -0.66
C LEU A 48 -14.68 -19.48 -0.46
N ILE A 49 -14.49 -18.68 -1.51
CA ILE A 49 -13.74 -17.41 -1.45
C ILE A 49 -14.40 -16.47 -0.43
N THR A 50 -15.71 -16.27 -0.54
CA THR A 50 -16.46 -15.36 0.34
C THR A 50 -16.42 -15.81 1.80
N ASN A 51 -16.65 -17.10 2.08
CA ASN A 51 -16.58 -17.62 3.45
C ASN A 51 -15.16 -17.51 4.05
N THR A 52 -14.14 -17.79 3.25
CA THR A 52 -12.75 -17.67 3.69
C THR A 52 -12.38 -16.20 3.95
N ALA A 53 -12.80 -15.29 3.08
CA ALA A 53 -12.61 -13.85 3.24
C ALA A 53 -13.28 -13.33 4.51
N GLN A 54 -14.52 -13.74 4.79
CA GLN A 54 -15.23 -13.37 6.03
C GLN A 54 -14.47 -13.83 7.27
N ARG A 55 -13.97 -15.07 7.28
CA ARG A 55 -13.17 -15.59 8.40
C ARG A 55 -11.86 -14.82 8.58
N LEU A 56 -11.22 -14.38 7.50
CA LEU A 56 -10.01 -13.55 7.60
C LEU A 56 -10.31 -12.15 8.12
N MET A 57 -11.48 -11.60 7.78
CA MET A 57 -11.91 -10.27 8.23
C MET A 57 -12.24 -10.21 9.74
N GLU A 58 -12.54 -11.36 10.36
CA GLU A 58 -12.73 -11.47 11.81
C GLU A 58 -11.43 -11.19 12.58
N ASP A 59 -10.26 -11.50 11.99
CA ASP A 59 -8.96 -11.16 12.56
C ASP A 59 -8.77 -9.64 12.57
N GLU A 60 -8.69 -9.06 13.77
CA GLU A 60 -8.59 -7.62 13.98
C GLU A 60 -7.34 -7.03 13.34
N LYS A 61 -6.21 -7.71 13.46
CA LYS A 61 -4.95 -7.23 12.89
C LYS A 61 -5.03 -7.22 11.36
N GLN A 62 -5.59 -8.26 10.75
CA GLN A 62 -5.73 -8.28 9.30
C GLN A 62 -6.72 -7.22 8.81
N ARG A 63 -7.83 -7.04 9.53
CA ARG A 63 -8.84 -6.02 9.20
C ARG A 63 -8.27 -4.61 9.29
N GLU A 64 -7.51 -4.30 10.33
CA GLU A 64 -6.86 -3.00 10.50
C GLU A 64 -5.83 -2.74 9.40
N GLN A 65 -5.03 -3.76 9.04
CA GLN A 65 -4.09 -3.65 7.93
C GLN A 65 -4.79 -3.37 6.60
N ALA A 66 -5.84 -4.13 6.28
CA ALA A 66 -6.62 -3.93 5.06
C ALA A 66 -7.29 -2.54 5.04
N PHE A 67 -7.79 -2.07 6.19
CA PHE A 67 -8.35 -0.73 6.32
C PHE A 67 -7.32 0.36 6.01
N GLU A 68 -6.12 0.29 6.59
CA GLU A 68 -5.07 1.28 6.34
C GLU A 68 -4.58 1.26 4.88
N GLU A 69 -4.51 0.08 4.25
CA GLU A 69 -4.17 -0.06 2.84
C GLU A 69 -5.21 0.63 1.93
N ILE A 70 -6.49 0.30 2.12
CA ILE A 70 -7.59 0.88 1.33
C ILE A 70 -7.67 2.40 1.57
N LEU A 71 -7.52 2.83 2.83
CA LEU A 71 -7.52 4.25 3.17
C LEU A 71 -6.38 5.00 2.48
N ALA A 72 -5.18 4.41 2.47
CA ALA A 72 -4.01 5.02 1.84
C ALA A 72 -4.19 5.17 0.33
N ASP A 73 -4.75 4.15 -0.33
CA ASP A 73 -5.01 4.16 -1.77
C ASP A 73 -6.06 5.23 -2.15
N LYS A 74 -7.19 5.26 -1.45
CA LYS A 74 -8.23 6.29 -1.64
C LYS A 74 -7.69 7.69 -1.39
N LEU A 75 -6.85 7.84 -0.36
CA LEU A 75 -6.21 9.11 -0.06
C LEU A 75 -5.24 9.53 -1.16
N TYR A 76 -4.46 8.60 -1.71
CA TYR A 76 -3.59 8.88 -2.84
C TYR A 76 -4.38 9.38 -4.05
N HIS A 77 -5.46 8.70 -4.42
CA HIS A 77 -6.34 9.13 -5.50
C HIS A 77 -6.91 10.54 -5.28
N ALA A 78 -7.43 10.83 -4.09
CA ALA A 78 -7.94 12.17 -3.76
C ALA A 78 -6.86 13.25 -3.80
N ILE A 79 -5.63 12.93 -3.38
CA ILE A 79 -4.50 13.88 -3.44
C ILE A 79 -4.11 14.16 -4.89
N VAL A 80 -4.00 13.12 -5.73
CA VAL A 80 -3.61 13.27 -7.15
C VAL A 80 -4.56 14.22 -7.90
N GLU A 81 -5.85 14.24 -7.54
CA GLU A 81 -6.83 15.14 -8.14
C GLU A 81 -6.64 16.63 -7.80
N VAL A 82 -5.97 16.95 -6.68
CA VAL A 82 -5.77 18.34 -6.22
C VAL A 82 -4.36 18.86 -6.41
N VAL A 83 -3.39 17.99 -6.73
CA VAL A 83 -2.01 18.40 -6.99
C VAL A 83 -1.78 18.61 -8.48
N SER A 84 -0.99 19.61 -8.82
CA SER A 84 -0.53 19.81 -10.19
C SER A 84 0.62 18.85 -10.48
N VAL A 85 0.43 17.95 -11.45
CA VAL A 85 1.48 17.04 -11.92
C VAL A 85 2.00 17.55 -13.26
N GLU A 86 3.26 17.97 -13.29
CA GLU A 86 3.96 18.35 -14.52
C GLU A 86 4.83 17.17 -14.97
N PRO A 87 4.46 16.43 -16.03
CA PRO A 87 5.24 15.31 -16.51
C PRO A 87 6.53 15.82 -17.18
N ASP A 88 7.68 15.42 -16.64
CA ASP A 88 8.99 15.70 -17.22
C ASP A 88 9.56 14.46 -17.92
N GLN A 89 10.15 14.65 -19.11
CA GLN A 89 10.77 13.56 -19.86
C GLN A 89 12.26 13.50 -19.54
N LEU A 90 12.64 12.52 -18.73
CA LEU A 90 14.03 12.29 -18.36
C LEU A 90 14.61 11.11 -19.18
N PRO A 91 15.74 11.28 -19.88
CA PRO A 91 16.43 10.17 -20.53
C PRO A 91 16.97 9.19 -19.48
N LEU A 92 17.04 7.90 -19.84
CA LEU A 92 17.44 6.81 -18.92
C LEU A 92 18.79 7.08 -18.24
N GLU A 93 19.77 7.56 -18.98
CA GLU A 93 21.12 7.86 -18.46
C GLU A 93 21.08 8.93 -17.36
N ALA A 94 20.24 9.95 -17.51
CA ALA A 94 20.05 10.99 -16.50
C ALA A 94 19.31 10.44 -15.27
N PHE A 95 18.33 9.55 -15.46
CA PHE A 95 17.66 8.86 -14.36
C PHE A 95 18.64 7.98 -13.55
N GLU A 96 19.46 7.19 -14.22
CA GLU A 96 20.47 6.33 -13.60
C GLU A 96 21.50 7.14 -12.79
N ALA A 97 21.94 8.28 -13.33
CA ALA A 97 22.86 9.18 -12.63
C ALA A 97 22.23 9.76 -11.35
N GLU A 98 20.96 10.18 -11.39
CA GLU A 98 20.26 10.68 -10.19
C GLU A 98 20.00 9.58 -9.16
N VAL A 99 19.67 8.36 -9.60
CA VAL A 99 19.52 7.20 -8.70
C VAL A 99 20.85 6.83 -8.03
N ALA A 100 21.97 6.90 -8.75
CA ALA A 100 23.29 6.64 -8.19
C ALA A 100 23.64 7.65 -7.08
N LYS A 101 23.43 8.95 -7.32
CA LYS A 101 23.62 10.01 -6.31
C LYS A 101 22.73 9.78 -5.07
N ALA A 102 21.46 9.41 -5.28
CA ALA A 102 20.55 9.14 -4.18
C ALA A 102 21.01 7.94 -3.33
N ARG A 103 21.52 6.87 -3.97
CA ARG A 103 22.08 5.70 -3.27
C ARG A 103 23.33 6.05 -2.47
N GLU A 104 24.23 6.84 -3.04
CA GLU A 104 25.43 7.32 -2.34
C GLU A 104 25.06 8.20 -1.14
N ALA A 105 24.08 9.09 -1.28
CA ALA A 105 23.61 9.93 -0.18
C ALA A 105 22.99 9.10 0.96
N VAL A 106 22.21 8.06 0.62
CA VAL A 106 21.65 7.13 1.60
C VAL A 106 22.75 6.32 2.28
N GLN A 107 23.73 5.80 1.53
CA GLN A 107 24.87 5.08 2.08
C GLN A 107 25.74 5.95 2.99
N ALA A 108 26.02 7.19 2.59
CA ALA A 108 26.78 8.14 3.41
C ALA A 108 26.03 8.46 4.72
N LYS A 109 24.71 8.62 4.66
CA LYS A 109 23.88 8.84 5.84
C LYS A 109 23.82 7.62 6.75
N GLN A 110 23.77 6.41 6.19
CA GLN A 110 23.84 5.15 6.94
C GLN A 110 25.21 4.93 7.58
N ALA A 111 26.31 5.20 6.87
CA ALA A 111 27.67 5.09 7.40
C ALA A 111 27.94 6.11 8.53
N ALA A 112 27.40 7.32 8.42
CA ALA A 112 27.48 8.33 9.48
C ALA A 112 26.66 7.95 10.73
N LEU A 113 25.57 7.19 10.56
CA LEU A 113 24.76 6.67 11.67
C LEU A 113 25.42 5.46 12.33
N SER A 114 26.06 4.57 11.58
CA SER A 114 26.77 3.40 12.13
C SER A 114 28.13 3.76 12.74
N GLY A 115 28.80 4.81 12.25
CA GLY A 115 30.08 5.27 12.80
C GLY A 115 29.96 6.08 14.10
N GLY A 116 28.74 6.41 14.53
CA GLY A 116 28.47 7.10 15.80
C GLY A 116 28.16 6.16 16.98
N GLU A 117 28.07 4.85 16.75
CA GLU A 117 27.77 3.85 17.80
C GLU A 117 29.03 3.16 18.36
N GLU A 118 30.24 3.49 17.87
CA GLU A 118 31.51 2.89 18.35
C GLU A 118 32.34 3.82 19.28
N GLU A 119 31.85 5.00 19.66
CA GLU A 119 32.48 5.87 20.67
C GLU A 119 31.58 6.08 21.90
N GLU A 120 31.46 5.05 22.76
CA GLU A 120 31.17 5.20 24.20
C GLU A 120 32.01 4.21 25.04
#